data_AF-A0A9X4ABE7-F1
#
_entry.id   AF-A0A9X4ABE7-F1
#
_cell.length_a   1.000
_cell.length_b   1.000
_cell.length_c   1.000
_cell.angle_alpha   90.00
_cell.angle_beta   90.00
_cell.angle_gamma   90.00
#
_symmetry.space_group_name_H-M   'P 1'
#
loop_
_entity.id
_entity.type
_entity.pdbx_description
1 polymer ?
#
loop_
_entity_poly.entity_id
_entity_poly.type
_entity_poly.pdbx_seq_one_letter_code
_entity_poly.pdbx_strand_id
1 'polypeptide(L)' 'ALGNSGATSIDLRGINFDRVTDLSGWFANMPNIKSIDLSGVDLSHATNIDNMFYNNPNLESVNLSGVKFGNVTKA' A
#
# COMPACT_ATOMS: atom_id res chain seq x y z
N ALA A 1 6.51 -5.83 -7.72
CA ALA A 1 6.65 -6.07 -6.27
C ALA A 1 7.90 -5.34 -5.79
N LEU A 2 7.77 -4.49 -4.76
CA LEU A 2 8.90 -3.92 -4.02
C LEU A 2 9.58 -5.06 -3.23
N GLY A 3 10.21 -5.98 -3.95
CA GLY A 3 10.75 -7.21 -3.38
C GLY A 3 11.84 -6.92 -2.35
N ASN A 4 11.73 -7.59 -1.20
CA ASN A 4 12.72 -7.76 -0.13
C ASN A 4 13.87 -6.73 -0.09
N SER A 5 13.53 -5.44 -0.02
CA SER A 5 14.49 -4.34 -0.14
C SER A 5 15.30 -4.08 1.14
N GLY A 6 15.13 -4.92 2.17
CA GLY A 6 15.61 -4.64 3.52
C GLY A 6 14.90 -3.46 4.21
N ALA A 7 13.94 -2.82 3.54
CA ALA A 7 13.22 -1.68 4.09
C ALA A 7 12.37 -2.08 5.29
N THR A 8 12.46 -1.29 6.34
CA THR A 8 11.63 -1.40 7.55
C THR A 8 10.45 -0.43 7.55
N SER A 9 10.48 0.59 6.69
CA SER A 9 9.37 1.53 6.50
C SER A 9 9.24 1.94 5.04
N ILE A 10 8.02 2.28 4.65
CA ILE A 10 7.69 2.87 3.35
C ILE A 10 6.90 4.16 3.59
N ASP A 11 7.33 5.25 2.96
CA ASP A 11 6.63 6.55 2.96
C ASP A 11 6.29 6.91 1.52
N LEU A 12 5.00 7.03 1.21
CA LEU A 12 4.49 7.34 -0.13
C LEU A 12 3.74 8.68 -0.17
N ARG A 13 3.90 9.51 0.85
CA ARG A 13 3.24 10.82 0.91
C ARG A 13 3.71 11.70 -0.26
N GLY A 14 2.75 12.38 -0.87
CA GLY A 14 3.00 13.31 -1.99
C GLY A 14 3.31 12.63 -3.32
N ILE A 15 3.29 11.30 -3.41
CA ILE A 15 3.40 10.59 -4.68
C ILE A 15 2.05 10.65 -5.40
N ASN A 16 2.09 10.95 -6.69
CA ASN A 16 0.90 10.91 -7.54
C ASN A 16 0.67 9.49 -8.07
N PHE A 17 -0.48 8.90 -7.71
CA PHE A 17 -0.93 7.61 -8.23
C PHE A 17 -2.15 7.73 -9.16
N ASP A 18 -2.41 8.93 -9.68
CA ASP A 18 -3.36 9.15 -10.77
C ASP A 18 -3.04 8.16 -11.88
N ARG A 19 -4.01 7.30 -12.22
CA ARG A 19 -3.97 6.19 -13.19
C ARG A 19 -3.58 4.82 -12.66
N VAL A 20 -3.21 4.67 -11.39
CA VAL A 20 -3.01 3.33 -10.83
C VAL A 20 -4.36 2.72 -10.48
N THR A 21 -4.72 1.63 -11.18
CA THR A 21 -6.00 0.94 -11.00
C THR A 21 -5.90 -0.37 -10.23
N ASP A 22 -4.70 -0.97 -10.19
CA ASP A 22 -4.43 -2.26 -9.55
C ASP A 22 -3.26 -2.14 -8.57
N LEU A 23 -3.59 -2.30 -7.28
CA LEU A 23 -2.69 -2.28 -6.14
C LEU A 23 -2.47 -3.68 -5.56
N SER A 24 -2.91 -4.73 -6.26
CA SER A 24 -2.86 -6.09 -5.74
C SER A 24 -1.42 -6.51 -5.43
N GLY A 25 -1.24 -7.01 -4.21
CA GLY A 25 0.06 -7.47 -3.71
C GLY A 25 1.17 -6.41 -3.63
N TRP A 26 0.88 -5.11 -3.70
CA TRP A 26 1.91 -4.06 -3.74
C TRP A 26 2.90 -4.10 -2.59
N PHE A 27 2.43 -4.44 -1.38
CA PHE A 27 3.25 -4.62 -0.18
C PHE A 27 3.21 -6.06 0.33
N ALA A 28 2.89 -7.03 -0.51
CA ALA A 28 2.85 -8.42 -0.08
C ALA A 28 4.25 -9.00 0.10
N ASN A 29 4.40 -9.92 1.07
CA ASN A 29 5.62 -10.69 1.32
C ASN A 29 6.85 -9.81 1.62
N MET A 30 6.68 -8.77 2.44
CA MET A 30 7.75 -7.91 2.93
C MET A 30 8.09 -8.29 4.39
N PRO A 31 8.96 -9.29 4.64
CA PRO A 31 9.18 -9.80 5.98
C PRO A 31 9.82 -8.78 6.94
N ASN A 32 10.48 -7.74 6.43
CA ASN A 32 11.14 -6.73 7.26
C ASN A 32 10.31 -5.47 7.48
N ILE A 33 9.19 -5.29 6.76
CA ILE A 33 8.40 -4.06 6.85
C ILE A 33 7.73 -3.96 8.22
N LYS A 34 7.83 -2.79 8.85
CA LYS A 34 7.19 -2.47 10.14
C LYS A 34 6.13 -1.39 10.00
N SER A 35 6.33 -0.43 9.08
CA SER A 35 5.38 0.65 8.86
C SER A 35 5.22 1.02 7.39
N ILE A 36 3.99 1.38 7.02
CA ILE A 36 3.65 1.92 5.70
C ILE A 36 2.83 3.19 5.90
N ASP A 37 3.30 4.31 5.35
CA ASP A 37 2.59 5.59 5.38
C ASP A 37 2.04 5.95 4.00
N LEU A 38 0.71 5.92 3.90
CA LEU A 38 -0.08 6.31 2.73
C LEU A 38 -0.87 7.59 3.00
N SER A 39 -0.56 8.34 4.06
CA SER A 39 -1.39 9.47 4.45
C SER A 39 -1.52 10.53 3.35
N GLY A 40 -2.75 10.97 3.11
CA GLY A 40 -3.09 11.94 2.07
C GLY A 40 -2.92 11.45 0.64
N VAL A 41 -2.66 10.16 0.41
CA VAL A 41 -2.51 9.60 -0.93
C VAL A 41 -3.86 9.52 -1.64
N ASP A 42 -3.89 9.93 -2.92
CA ASP A 42 -5.07 9.79 -3.77
C ASP A 42 -5.00 8.47 -4.57
N LEU A 43 -5.76 7.47 -4.13
CA LEU A 43 -5.96 6.18 -4.79
C LEU A 43 -7.38 6.09 -5.38
N SER A 44 -7.99 7.20 -5.75
CA SER A 44 -9.36 7.28 -6.28
C SER A 44 -9.58 6.47 -7.57
N HIS A 45 -8.50 6.13 -8.26
CA HIS A 45 -8.53 5.29 -9.47
C HIS A 45 -8.32 3.80 -9.17
N ALA A 46 -7.93 3.44 -7.94
CA ALA A 46 -7.70 2.05 -7.55
C ALA A 46 -9.02 1.27 -7.47
N THR A 47 -9.06 0.13 -8.13
CA THR A 47 -10.23 -0.77 -8.20
C THR A 47 -9.96 -2.15 -7.61
N ASN A 48 -8.69 -2.54 -7.55
CA ASN A 48 -8.21 -3.81 -7.02
C ASN A 48 -7.14 -3.54 -5.95
N ILE A 49 -7.39 -3.95 -4.70
CA ILE A 49 -6.42 -3.89 -3.60
C ILE A 49 -6.15 -5.26 -2.97
N ASP A 50 -6.48 -6.33 -3.70
CA ASP A 50 -6.36 -7.71 -3.22
C ASP A 50 -4.95 -8.01 -2.70
N ASN A 51 -4.88 -8.60 -1.51
CA ASN A 51 -3.61 -9.03 -0.91
C ASN A 51 -2.57 -7.91 -0.77
N MET A 52 -2.97 -6.63 -0.79
CA MET A 52 -2.04 -5.49 -0.79
C MET A 52 -1.05 -5.52 0.37
N PHE A 53 -1.46 -6.04 1.54
CA PHE A 53 -0.63 -6.22 2.74
C PHE A 53 -0.44 -7.69 3.15
N TYR A 54 -0.59 -8.63 2.23
CA TYR A 54 -0.56 -10.06 2.54
C TYR A 54 0.82 -10.56 2.97
N ASN A 55 0.86 -11.43 3.98
CA ASN A 55 2.07 -12.10 4.47
C ASN A 55 3.22 -11.13 4.86
N ASN A 56 2.89 -10.15 5.70
CA ASN A 56 3.86 -9.23 6.30
C ASN A 56 3.99 -9.48 7.82
N PRO A 57 4.77 -10.49 8.24
CA PRO A 57 4.79 -10.96 9.63
C PRO A 57 5.25 -9.92 10.67
N ASN A 58 5.97 -8.88 10.24
CA ASN A 58 6.49 -7.83 11.12
C ASN A 58 5.80 -6.46 10.93
N LEU A 59 4.72 -6.39 10.15
CA LEU A 59 4.01 -5.13 9.90
C LEU A 59 3.23 -4.72 11.14
N GLU A 60 3.66 -3.63 11.77
CA GLU A 60 3.11 -3.10 13.02
C GLU A 60 2.08 -1.99 12.77
N SER A 61 2.24 -1.22 11.68
CA SER A 61 1.37 -0.07 11.40
C SER A 61 1.18 0.22 9.91
N VAL A 62 -0.04 0.63 9.54
CA VAL A 62 -0.37 1.21 8.23
C VAL A 62 -1.14 2.50 8.47
N ASN A 63 -0.59 3.63 8.03
CA ASN A 63 -1.25 4.92 8.13
C ASN A 63 -2.04 5.20 6.84
N LEU A 64 -3.37 5.15 6.95
CA LEU A 64 -4.31 5.43 5.85
C LEU A 64 -5.03 6.78 6.01
N SER A 65 -4.55 7.65 6.91
CA SER A 65 -5.22 8.91 7.21
C SER A 65 -5.36 9.78 5.96
N GLY A 66 -6.59 10.14 5.60
CA GLY A 66 -6.88 10.98 4.44
C GLY A 66 -6.65 10.31 3.08
N VAL A 67 -6.45 8.98 3.03
CA VAL A 67 -6.41 8.25 1.77
C VAL A 67 -7.78 8.32 1.10
N LYS A 68 -7.78 8.61 -0.21
CA LYS A 68 -8.99 8.48 -1.03
C LYS A 68 -8.94 7.16 -1.78
N PHE A 69 -9.87 6.25 -1.50
CA PHE A 69 -10.03 5.03 -2.28
C PHE A 69 -11.03 5.25 -3.42
N GLY A 70 -10.80 4.58 -4.54
CA GLY A 70 -11.75 4.49 -5.63
C GLY A 70 -12.91 3.54 -5.32
N ASN A 71 -13.60 3.12 -6.37
CA ASN A 71 -14.60 2.05 -6.27
C ASN A 71 -13.89 0.69 -6.15
N VAL A 72 -13.37 0.40 -4.95
CA VAL A 72 -12.71 -0.86 -4.65
C VAL A 72 -13.73 -1.99 -4.74
N THR A 73 -13.49 -2.92 -5.66
CA THR A 73 -14.37 -4.08 -5.87
C THR A 73 -13.78 -5.39 -5.35
N LYS A 74 -12.49 -5.38 -5.00
CA LYS A 74 -11.74 -6.51 -4.45
C LYS A 74 -10.70 -6.01 -3.44
N ALA A 75 -10.62 -6.64 -2.26
CA ALA A 75 -9.76 -6.26 -1.14
C ALA A 75 -9.24 -7.48 -0.38
#